data_AF-A0A374W7K5-F1
#
_entry.id   AF-A0A374W7K5-F1
#
_cell.length_a   1.000
_cell.length_b   1.000
_cell.length_c   1.000
_cell.angle_alpha   90.00
_cell.angle_beta   90.00
_cell.angle_gamma   90.00
#
_symmetry.space_group_name_H-M   'P 1'
#
loop_
_entity.id
_entity.type
_entity.pdbx_description
1 polymer ?
#
loop_
_entity_poly.entity_id
_entity_poly.type
_entity_poly.pdbx_seq_one_letter_code
_entity_poly.pdbx_strand_id
1 'polypeptide(L)' 'MGELYGVDGELLERQYRNHLSDYLHWEQLPHAEDWMLYEKNISAYVGIDEVALSRGELYTILINKER' A
#
# COMPACT_ATOMS: atom_id res chain seq x y z
N MET A 1 22.67 -7.93 5.65
CA MET A 1 22.33 -9.26 6.21
C MET A 1 22.32 -10.36 5.14
N GLY A 2 21.74 -10.17 3.94
CA GLY A 2 21.80 -11.18 2.86
C GLY A 2 23.20 -11.46 2.28
N GLU A 3 24.02 -10.41 2.07
CA GLU A 3 25.41 -10.57 1.59
C GLU A 3 26.32 -11.36 2.55
N LEU A 4 26.03 -11.32 3.87
CA LEU A 4 26.85 -11.99 4.88
C LEU A 4 26.70 -13.53 4.84
N TYR A 5 25.61 -14.03 4.25
CA TYR A 5 25.28 -15.46 4.15
C TYR A 5 25.22 -15.97 2.70
N GLY A 6 25.61 -15.15 1.71
CA GLY A 6 25.54 -15.53 0.29
C GLY A 6 24.12 -15.75 -0.22
N VAL A 7 23.12 -15.16 0.43
CA VAL A 7 21.70 -15.29 0.07
C VAL A 7 21.29 -14.09 -0.76
N ASP A 8 20.74 -14.35 -1.95
CA ASP A 8 20.10 -13.35 -2.78
C ASP A 8 18.85 -12.81 -2.07
N GLY A 9 18.92 -11.55 -1.64
CA GLY A 9 17.85 -10.89 -0.90
C GLY A 9 16.57 -10.74 -1.71
N GLU A 10 16.67 -10.50 -3.01
CA GLU A 10 15.50 -10.34 -3.88
C GLU A 10 14.76 -11.68 -4.03
N LEU A 11 15.52 -12.76 -4.20
CA LEU A 11 14.95 -14.11 -4.25
C LEU A 11 14.29 -14.49 -2.93
N LEU A 12 14.92 -14.17 -1.80
CA LEU A 12 14.39 -14.43 -0.45
C LEU A 12 13.08 -13.66 -0.22
N GLU A 13 13.06 -12.36 -0.50
CA GLU A 13 11.88 -11.53 -0.35
C GLU A 13 10.72 -12.02 -1.22
N ARG A 14 11.01 -12.46 -2.45
CA ARG A 14 9.98 -13.00 -3.35
C ARG A 14 9.42 -14.32 -2.83
N GLN A 15 10.27 -15.22 -2.32
CA GLN A 15 9.86 -16.52 -1.80
C GLN A 15 9.09 -16.41 -0.48
N TYR A 16 9.49 -15.47 0.38
CA TYR A 16 8.87 -15.25 1.69
C TYR A 16 7.88 -14.08 1.71
N ARG A 17 7.45 -13.59 0.54
CA ARG A 17 6.54 -12.44 0.41
C ARG A 17 5.33 -12.54 1.33
N ASN A 18 4.66 -13.69 1.36
CA ASN A 18 3.45 -13.87 2.18
C ASN A 18 3.72 -13.79 3.69
N HIS A 19 4.94 -14.13 4.12
CA HIS A 19 5.35 -14.06 5.52
C HIS A 19 5.91 -12.68 5.88
N LEU A 20 6.61 -12.02 4.95
CA LEU A 20 7.29 -10.74 5.17
C LEU A 20 6.40 -9.52 4.93
N SER A 21 5.35 -9.66 4.12
CA SER A 21 4.48 -8.52 3.76
C SER A 21 3.38 -8.23 4.78
N ASP A 22 3.21 -9.09 5.78
CA ASP A 22 2.10 -9.05 6.76
C ASP A 22 0.70 -9.00 6.14
N TYR A 23 0.56 -9.24 4.83
CA TYR A 23 -0.69 -9.13 4.11
C TYR A 23 -1.81 -10.00 4.71
N LEU A 24 -1.47 -11.22 5.13
CA LEU A 24 -2.43 -12.16 5.75
C LEU A 24 -2.86 -11.75 7.16
N HIS A 25 -2.08 -10.90 7.84
CA HIS A 25 -2.38 -10.37 9.17
C HIS A 25 -2.87 -8.91 9.12
N TRP A 26 -3.02 -8.34 7.93
CA TRP A 26 -3.50 -7.00 7.75
C TRP A 26 -4.94 -6.92 8.26
N GLU A 27 -5.19 -6.18 9.34
CA GLU A 27 -6.50 -6.09 9.99
C GLU A 27 -7.63 -5.65 9.05
N GLN A 28 -7.27 -4.92 8.01
CA GLN A 28 -8.18 -4.37 7.01
C GLN A 28 -8.43 -5.33 5.84
N LEU A 29 -7.73 -6.47 5.78
CA LEU A 29 -7.89 -7.49 4.74
C LEU A 29 -9.36 -7.92 4.52
N PRO A 30 -10.20 -8.13 5.56
CA PRO A 30 -11.58 -8.58 5.36
C PRO A 30 -12.48 -7.61 4.58
N HIS A 31 -12.17 -6.32 4.56
CA HIS A 31 -12.94 -5.30 3.85
C HIS A 31 -12.20 -4.71 2.66
N ALA A 32 -11.01 -5.23 2.34
CA ALA A 32 -10.21 -4.75 1.21
C ALA A 32 -10.95 -4.85 -0.13
N GLU A 33 -11.85 -5.84 -0.27
CA GLU A 33 -12.68 -6.01 -1.46
C GLU A 33 -13.77 -4.93 -1.58
N ASP A 34 -14.21 -4.34 -0.47
CA ASP A 34 -15.29 -3.34 -0.45
C ASP A 34 -14.83 -1.98 -1.01
N TRP A 35 -13.53 -1.68 -0.95
CA TRP A 35 -12.94 -0.38 -1.30
C TRP A 35 -12.01 -0.45 -2.51
N MET A 36 -12.27 -1.36 -3.45
CA MET A 36 -11.50 -1.44 -4.68
C MET A 36 -11.76 -0.27 -5.63
N LEU A 37 -10.67 0.38 -6.05
CA LEU A 37 -10.68 1.39 -7.10
C LEU A 37 -10.47 0.71 -8.46
N TYR A 38 -11.39 0.96 -9.39
CA TYR A 38 -11.23 0.53 -10.78
C TYR A 38 -10.66 1.65 -11.64
N GLU A 39 -10.04 1.30 -12.77
CA GLU A 39 -9.53 2.25 -13.74
C GLU A 39 -10.61 3.27 -14.19
N LYS A 40 -11.86 2.83 -14.39
CA LYS A 40 -12.98 3.72 -14.73
C LYS A 40 -13.37 4.71 -13.62
N ASN A 41 -12.96 4.45 -12.38
CA ASN A 41 -13.25 5.27 -11.20
C ASN A 41 -12.15 6.32 -10.93
N ILE A 42 -11.07 6.31 -11.71
CA ILE A 42 -9.88 7.14 -11.51
C ILE A 42 -9.40 7.74 -12.84
N SER A 43 -8.93 8.99 -12.88
CA SER A 43 -8.36 9.53 -14.14
C SER A 43 -6.87 9.24 -14.26
N ALA A 44 -6.30 9.58 -15.41
CA ALA A 44 -4.86 9.53 -15.65
C ALA A 44 -4.04 10.46 -14.74
N TYR A 45 -4.67 11.46 -14.09
CA TYR A 45 -4.00 12.40 -13.20
C TYR A 45 -4.59 12.30 -11.80
N VAL A 46 -3.83 11.70 -10.87
CA VAL A 46 -4.23 11.47 -9.49
C VAL A 46 -3.25 12.15 -8.54
N GLY A 47 -3.77 12.78 -7.51
CA GLY A 47 -3.02 13.18 -6.33
C GLY A 47 -3.40 12.31 -5.15
N ILE A 48 -2.40 11.86 -4.40
CA ILE A 48 -2.56 11.35 -3.04
C ILE A 48 -1.87 12.37 -2.14
N ASP A 49 -2.57 12.81 -1.10
CA ASP A 49 -2.01 13.69 -0.09
C ASP A 49 -2.40 13.21 1.30
N GLU A 50 -1.60 13.56 2.29
CA GLU A 50 -1.83 13.21 3.69
C GLU A 50 -1.84 14.47 4.54
N VAL A 51 -2.96 14.70 5.22
CA VAL A 51 -3.18 15.89 6.02
C VAL A 51 -3.53 15.49 7.45
N ALA A 52 -2.70 15.93 8.39
CA ALA A 52 -3.01 15.86 9.80
C ALA A 52 -3.92 17.04 10.19
N LEU A 53 -5.17 16.77 10.52
CA LEU A 53 -6.06 17.78 11.09
C LEU A 53 -5.82 17.90 12.60
N SER A 54 -6.26 19.01 13.19
CA SER A 54 -6.18 19.20 14.64
C SER A 54 -6.88 18.06 15.38
N ARG A 55 -6.34 17.65 16.54
CA ARG A 55 -6.78 16.52 17.40
C ARG A 55 -6.18 15.14 17.08
N GLY A 56 -5.16 15.08 16.22
CA GLY A 56 -4.39 13.86 16.01
C GLY A 56 -5.01 12.90 14.99
N GLU A 57 -5.99 13.37 14.22
CA GLU A 57 -6.59 12.62 13.11
C GLU A 57 -5.74 12.82 11.85
N LEU A 58 -5.46 11.72 11.16
CA LEU A 58 -4.68 11.69 9.93
C LEU A 58 -5.60 11.29 8.78
N TYR A 59 -5.67 12.14 7.77
CA TYR A 59 -6.52 11.93 6.61
C TYR A 59 -5.67 11.73 5.38
N THR A 60 -5.91 10.63 4.66
CA THR A 60 -5.42 10.44 3.30
C THR A 60 -6.48 10.95 2.33
N ILE A 61 -6.15 11.94 1.52
CA ILE A 61 -7.03 12.53 0.53
C ILE A 61 -6.63 12.02 -0.85
N LEU A 62 -7.59 11.43 -1.56
CA LEU A 62 -7.44 11.02 -2.95
C LEU A 62 -8.16 12.03 -3.85
N ILE A 63 -7.41 12.68 -4.76
CA ILE A 63 -7.94 13.72 -5.64
C ILE A 63 -7.74 13.31 -7.09
N ASN A 64 -8.83 13.38 -7.85
CA ASN A 64 -8.78 13.28 -9.29
C ASN A 64 -8.52 14.68 -9.89
N LYS A 65 -7.40 14.85 -10.59
CA LYS A 65 -6.98 16.15 -11.14
C LYS A 65 -7.44 16.25 -12.58
N GLU A 66 -8.06 17.38 -12.93
CA GLU A 66 -8.16 17.79 -14.33
C GLU A 66 -6.84 18.46 -14.74
N ARG A 67 -6.53 18.41 -16.04
CA ARG A 67 -5.24 18.83 -16.58
C ARG A 67 -5.02 20.35 -16.47
#